data_AF-A0A6I6E926-F1
#
_entry.id   AF-A0A6I6E926-F1
#
_cell.length_a   1.000
_cell.length_b   1.000
_cell.length_c   1.000
_cell.angle_alpha   90.00
_cell.angle_beta   90.00
_cell.angle_gamma   90.00
#
_symmetry.space_group_name_H-M   'P 1'
#
loop_
_entity.id
_entity.type
_entity.pdbx_description
1 polymer ?
#
loop_
_entity_poly.entity_id
_entity_poly.type
_entity_poly.pdbx_seq_one_letter_code
_entity_poly.pdbx_strand_id
1 'polypeptide(L)'
;MSTQPKITVATAWLDGCSGCHMSLLDLDARLLELIEQVEIVYSPLVDAKELPARVDIGLLEGAISSEDDLARAQLFRARCQRLVSLGDCAVTGNVPAMRNHFKLADVFDRAYHENVTLKPQIPTREVPALLTPVRPVHSEVRVDVFVPGCPPSADAIWYVLTELIAGRVPDPPAVTRFGA
;
A
#
# COMPACT_ATOMS: atom_id res chain seq x y z
N MET A 1 14.92 20.49 19.65
CA MET A 1 13.76 20.33 18.73
C MET A 1 14.09 21.09 17.46
N SER A 2 14.21 20.38 16.32
CA SER A 2 14.53 20.96 15.02
C SER A 2 13.47 21.99 14.60
N THR A 3 13.91 23.14 14.07
CA THR A 3 13.08 24.27 13.64
C THR A 3 12.62 24.19 12.18
N GLN A 4 12.96 23.11 11.46
CA GLN A 4 12.48 22.89 10.10
C GLN A 4 11.16 22.11 10.08
N PRO A 5 10.22 22.48 9.19
CA PRO A 5 8.99 21.72 9.02
C PRO A 5 9.31 20.32 8.49
N LYS A 6 8.74 19.29 9.14
CA LYS A 6 8.92 17.88 8.75
C LYS A 6 8.15 17.57 7.48
N ILE A 7 8.64 16.61 6.70
CA ILE A 7 7.95 16.07 5.52
C ILE A 7 6.76 15.23 5.99
N THR A 8 5.57 15.50 5.47
CA THR A 8 4.38 14.72 5.82
C THR A 8 4.29 13.42 5.02
N VAL A 9 4.11 12.31 5.71
CA VAL A 9 4.00 10.97 5.12
C VAL A 9 2.66 10.35 5.51
N ALA A 10 1.99 9.76 4.53
CA ALA A 10 0.80 8.94 4.75
C ALA A 10 1.01 7.53 4.17
N THR A 11 0.48 6.52 4.84
CA THR A 11 0.54 5.13 4.36
C THR A 11 -0.82 4.45 4.47
N ALA A 12 -1.10 3.48 3.62
CA ALA A 12 -2.30 2.65 3.73
C ALA A 12 -2.08 1.22 3.23
N TRP A 13 -2.90 0.32 3.75
CA TRP A 13 -3.09 -1.03 3.24
C TRP A 13 -4.30 -1.04 2.31
N LEU A 14 -4.10 -1.51 1.08
CA LEU A 14 -5.16 -1.96 0.19
C LEU A 14 -5.30 -3.49 0.34
N ASP A 15 -5.51 -4.23 -0.75
CA ASP A 15 -5.47 -5.70 -0.73
C ASP A 15 -4.02 -6.21 -0.67
N GLY A 16 -3.48 -6.22 0.55
CA GLY A 16 -2.12 -6.63 0.87
C GLY A 16 -2.05 -7.48 2.13
N CYS A 17 -0.85 -7.94 2.47
CA CYS A 17 -0.61 -8.81 3.62
C CYS A 17 -0.01 -8.07 4.83
N SER A 18 0.09 -6.73 4.82
CA SER A 18 0.84 -5.89 5.77
C SER A 18 2.36 -6.04 5.72
N GLY A 19 2.89 -6.96 4.90
CA GLY A 19 4.32 -7.27 4.85
C GLY A 19 5.20 -6.09 4.45
N CYS A 20 4.72 -5.16 3.61
CA CYS A 20 5.55 -4.01 3.23
C CYS A 20 5.65 -2.98 4.36
N HIS A 21 4.60 -2.84 5.17
CA HIS A 21 4.67 -2.06 6.41
C HIS A 21 5.54 -2.75 7.46
N MET A 22 5.53 -4.08 7.55
CA MET A 22 6.47 -4.77 8.45
C MET A 22 7.91 -4.52 8.01
N SER A 23 8.21 -4.57 6.70
CA SER A 23 9.57 -4.25 6.23
C SER A 23 9.95 -2.77 6.39
N LEU A 24 8.97 -1.86 6.42
CA LEU A 24 9.21 -0.49 6.87
C LEU A 24 9.58 -0.42 8.37
N LEU A 25 8.99 -1.28 9.21
CA LEU A 25 9.34 -1.36 10.63
C LEU A 25 10.69 -2.07 10.86
N ASP A 26 11.11 -2.96 9.95
CA ASP A 26 12.45 -3.57 9.92
C ASP A 26 13.57 -2.56 9.60
N LEU A 27 13.25 -1.26 9.52
CA LEU A 27 14.27 -0.19 9.61
C LEU A 27 14.95 -0.16 10.99
N ASP A 28 14.35 -0.78 12.01
CA ASP A 28 14.85 -0.87 13.37
C ASP A 28 15.23 0.52 13.93
N ALA A 29 16.47 0.69 14.36
CA ALA A 29 16.95 1.94 14.93
C ALA A 29 16.88 3.13 13.95
N ARG A 30 16.93 2.88 12.62
CA ARG A 30 16.79 3.94 11.60
C ARG A 30 15.39 4.55 11.58
N LEU A 31 14.40 3.89 12.15
CA LEU A 31 13.07 4.49 12.33
C LEU A 31 13.14 5.74 13.22
N LEU A 32 14.03 5.76 14.22
CA LEU A 32 14.25 6.93 15.08
C LEU A 32 14.82 8.11 14.28
N GLU A 33 15.72 7.85 13.34
CA GLU A 33 16.26 8.86 12.41
C GLU A 33 15.20 9.35 11.42
N LEU A 34 14.31 8.46 10.99
CA LEU A 34 13.22 8.79 10.06
C LEU A 34 12.23 9.76 10.71
N ILE A 35 11.77 9.48 11.93
CA ILE A 35 10.76 10.30 12.62
C ILE A 35 11.27 11.69 13.00
N GLU A 36 12.59 11.93 12.98
CA GLU A 36 13.14 13.28 13.12
C GLU A 36 12.89 14.14 11.88
N GLN A 37 12.79 13.51 10.70
CA GLN A 37 12.64 14.17 9.40
C GLN A 37 11.20 14.16 8.89
N VAL A 38 10.40 13.17 9.28
CA VAL A 38 9.03 12.99 8.81
C VAL A 38 7.98 13.07 9.91
N GLU A 39 6.78 13.46 9.53
CA GLU A 39 5.58 13.36 10.33
C GLU A 39 4.60 12.37 9.67
N ILE A 40 4.29 11.27 10.35
CA ILE A 40 3.32 10.28 9.86
C ILE A 40 1.93 10.77 10.22
N VAL A 41 1.24 11.34 9.23
CA VAL A 41 -0.06 12.02 9.43
C VAL A 41 -1.26 11.12 9.24
N TYR A 42 -1.07 9.95 8.60
CA TYR A 42 -2.10 8.95 8.37
C TYR A 42 -1.44 7.60 8.10
N SER A 43 -1.79 6.56 8.86
CA SER A 43 -1.23 5.21 8.69
C SER A 43 -2.05 4.20 9.49
N PRO A 44 -2.09 2.92 9.10
CA PRO A 44 -2.54 1.84 9.99
C PRO A 44 -1.75 1.76 11.32
N LEU A 45 -0.55 2.37 11.36
CA LEU A 45 0.32 2.42 12.53
C LEU A 45 0.04 3.60 13.48
N VAL A 46 -0.90 4.48 13.13
CA VAL A 46 -1.28 5.64 13.96
C VAL A 46 -2.79 5.76 14.07
N ASP A 47 -3.28 6.54 15.04
CA ASP A 47 -4.72 6.62 15.31
C ASP A 47 -5.51 7.52 14.35
N ALA A 48 -4.82 8.30 13.51
CA ALA A 48 -5.46 9.23 12.57
C ALA A 48 -6.40 8.49 11.60
N LYS A 49 -7.69 8.88 11.61
CA LYS A 49 -8.74 8.26 10.77
C LYS A 49 -8.99 9.00 9.47
N GLU A 50 -8.55 10.25 9.37
CA GLU A 50 -8.73 11.08 8.20
C GLU A 50 -7.38 11.45 7.58
N LEU A 51 -7.25 11.24 6.28
CA LEU A 51 -6.06 11.66 5.54
C LEU A 51 -6.07 13.20 5.40
N PRO A 52 -5.02 13.95 5.74
CA PRO A 52 -5.03 15.40 5.55
C PRO A 52 -5.17 15.82 4.07
N ALA A 53 -5.72 17.02 3.82
CA ALA A 53 -6.00 17.51 2.47
C ALA A 53 -4.76 17.60 1.56
N ARG A 54 -3.57 17.75 2.13
CA ARG A 54 -2.30 17.77 1.41
C ARG A 54 -1.26 17.01 2.22
N VAL A 55 -0.58 16.07 1.55
CA VAL A 55 0.51 15.25 2.10
C VAL A 55 1.66 15.24 1.11
N ASP A 56 2.90 15.25 1.57
CA ASP A 56 4.07 15.31 0.68
C ASP A 56 4.32 13.94 0.02
N ILE A 57 4.26 12.86 0.79
CA ILE A 57 4.52 11.48 0.31
C ILE A 57 3.39 10.54 0.76
N GLY A 58 2.79 9.83 -0.17
CA GLY A 58 1.84 8.75 0.08
C GLY A 58 2.44 7.39 -0.30
N LEU A 59 2.37 6.41 0.59
CA LEU A 59 2.77 5.03 0.34
C LEU A 59 1.54 4.13 0.31
N LEU A 60 1.30 3.45 -0.80
CA LEU A 60 0.23 2.45 -0.92
C LEU A 60 0.86 1.07 -1.08
N GLU A 61 0.61 0.19 -0.13
CA GLU A 61 0.81 -1.25 -0.34
C GLU A 61 -0.50 -1.94 -0.71
N GLY A 62 -0.40 -3.12 -1.30
CA GLY A 62 -1.55 -3.93 -1.69
C GLY A 62 -2.10 -3.58 -3.08
N ALA A 63 -2.85 -4.52 -3.64
CA ALA A 63 -3.54 -4.37 -4.92
C ALA A 63 -4.89 -3.67 -4.72
N ILE A 64 -5.52 -3.25 -5.82
CA ILE A 64 -6.90 -2.76 -5.81
C ILE A 64 -7.82 -3.93 -6.11
N SER A 65 -8.55 -4.42 -5.11
CA SER A 65 -9.43 -5.58 -5.25
C SER A 65 -10.87 -5.36 -4.79
N SER A 66 -11.15 -4.24 -4.13
CA SER A 66 -12.48 -3.81 -3.68
C SER A 66 -12.78 -2.35 -4.02
N GLU A 67 -14.05 -1.96 -3.92
CA GLU A 67 -14.47 -0.56 -4.06
C GLU A 67 -13.78 0.36 -3.03
N ASP A 68 -13.56 -0.12 -1.80
CA ASP A 68 -12.85 0.62 -0.76
C ASP A 68 -11.38 0.85 -1.11
N ASP A 69 -10.71 -0.15 -1.69
CA ASP A 69 -9.32 0.00 -2.14
C ASP A 69 -9.21 1.05 -3.24
N LEU A 70 -10.14 1.02 -4.20
CA LEU A 70 -10.21 1.99 -5.29
C LEU A 70 -10.43 3.41 -4.76
N ALA A 71 -11.40 3.58 -3.85
CA ALA A 71 -11.67 4.85 -3.21
C ALA A 71 -10.45 5.36 -2.41
N ARG A 72 -9.76 4.47 -1.69
CA ARG A 72 -8.54 4.80 -0.95
C ARG A 72 -7.41 5.24 -1.87
N ALA A 73 -7.17 4.52 -2.97
CA ALA A 73 -6.14 4.86 -3.94
C ALA A 73 -6.40 6.23 -4.61
N GLN A 74 -7.66 6.50 -5.00
CA GLN A 74 -8.08 7.80 -5.55
C GLN A 74 -7.90 8.92 -4.53
N LEU A 75 -8.27 8.68 -3.27
CA LEU A 75 -8.12 9.64 -2.18
C LEU A 75 -6.64 9.99 -1.94
N PHE A 76 -5.78 8.97 -1.87
CA PHE A 76 -4.34 9.16 -1.75
C PHE A 76 -3.78 9.94 -2.93
N ARG A 77 -4.18 9.60 -4.17
CA ARG A 77 -3.71 10.33 -5.34
C ARG A 77 -4.11 11.81 -5.31
N ALA A 78 -5.32 12.11 -4.86
CA ALA A 78 -5.81 13.50 -4.78
C ALA A 78 -5.09 14.35 -3.72
N ARG A 79 -4.61 13.73 -2.63
CA ARG A 79 -4.06 14.44 -1.47
C ARG A 79 -2.53 14.38 -1.39
N CYS A 80 -1.90 13.33 -1.93
CA CYS A 80 -0.46 13.15 -1.90
C CYS A 80 0.22 13.80 -3.11
N GLN A 81 1.27 14.57 -2.89
CA GLN A 81 2.07 15.17 -3.96
C GLN A 81 2.85 14.10 -4.71
N ARG A 82 3.52 13.20 -3.98
CA ARG A 82 4.18 12.02 -4.53
C ARG A 82 3.47 10.77 -4.02
N LEU A 83 3.08 9.87 -4.92
CA LEU A 83 2.45 8.60 -4.61
C LEU A 83 3.37 7.45 -5.00
N VAL A 84 3.59 6.53 -4.07
CA VAL A 84 4.48 5.39 -4.20
C VAL A 84 3.68 4.10 -4.15
N SER A 85 3.84 3.24 -5.15
CA SER A 85 3.44 1.83 -5.06
C SER A 85 4.51 1.05 -4.31
N LEU A 86 4.18 0.60 -3.11
CA LEU A 86 5.09 -0.12 -2.22
C LEU A 86 4.78 -1.62 -2.27
N GLY A 87 5.68 -2.39 -2.87
CA GLY A 87 5.63 -3.84 -2.98
C GLY A 87 4.87 -4.40 -4.18
N ASP A 88 5.13 -5.68 -4.47
CA ASP A 88 4.67 -6.34 -5.70
C ASP A 88 3.14 -6.38 -5.82
N CYS A 89 2.39 -6.46 -4.71
CA CYS A 89 0.93 -6.35 -4.78
C CYS A 89 0.49 -5.00 -5.36
N ALA A 90 1.10 -3.89 -4.94
CA ALA A 90 0.77 -2.56 -5.46
C ALA A 90 1.29 -2.34 -6.90
N VAL A 91 2.45 -2.91 -7.22
CA VAL A 91 3.11 -2.74 -8.52
C VAL A 91 2.48 -3.61 -9.61
N THR A 92 2.16 -4.88 -9.32
CA THR A 92 1.71 -5.86 -10.33
C THR A 92 0.43 -6.61 -9.97
N GLY A 93 -0.13 -6.41 -8.78
CA GLY A 93 -1.28 -7.16 -8.27
C GLY A 93 -0.92 -8.45 -7.53
N ASN A 94 0.19 -9.08 -7.90
CA ASN A 94 0.81 -10.27 -7.28
C ASN A 94 -0.17 -11.34 -6.77
N VAL A 95 -0.03 -11.82 -5.52
CA VAL A 95 -0.82 -12.92 -4.94
C VAL A 95 -2.33 -12.65 -4.96
N PRO A 96 -2.84 -11.47 -4.56
CA PRO A 96 -4.25 -11.13 -4.73
C PRO A 96 -4.78 -11.31 -6.16
N ALA A 97 -3.99 -10.96 -7.16
CA ALA A 97 -4.37 -11.07 -8.56
C ALA A 97 -4.46 -12.52 -9.08
N MET A 98 -3.99 -13.52 -8.33
CA MET A 98 -4.15 -14.93 -8.72
C MET A 98 -5.64 -15.34 -8.84
N ARG A 99 -6.55 -14.66 -8.13
CA ARG A 99 -8.00 -14.92 -8.27
C ARG A 99 -8.57 -14.52 -9.62
N ASN A 100 -7.85 -13.71 -10.41
CA ASN A 100 -8.30 -13.23 -11.72
C ASN A 100 -8.47 -14.36 -12.76
N HIS A 101 -7.88 -15.54 -12.51
CA HIS A 101 -8.05 -16.72 -13.36
C HIS A 101 -9.39 -17.45 -13.14
N PHE A 102 -10.15 -17.06 -12.13
CA PHE A 102 -11.43 -17.66 -11.76
C PHE A 102 -12.56 -16.64 -11.86
N LYS A 103 -13.80 -17.12 -12.02
CA LYS A 103 -14.96 -16.24 -11.86
C LYS A 103 -15.08 -15.86 -10.39
N LEU A 104 -15.41 -14.60 -10.12
CA LEU A 104 -15.56 -14.13 -8.74
C LEU A 104 -16.63 -14.92 -7.95
N ALA A 105 -17.69 -15.37 -8.62
CA ALA A 105 -18.71 -16.24 -8.01
C ALA A 105 -18.10 -17.55 -7.47
N ASP A 106 -17.22 -18.20 -8.25
CA ASP A 106 -16.56 -19.46 -7.85
C ASP A 106 -15.64 -19.23 -6.64
N VAL A 107 -14.97 -18.07 -6.57
CA VAL A 107 -14.15 -17.68 -5.41
C VAL A 107 -15.02 -17.51 -4.15
N PHE A 108 -16.18 -16.85 -4.28
CA PHE A 108 -17.12 -16.69 -3.17
C PHE A 108 -17.70 -18.04 -2.72
N ASP A 109 -18.15 -18.89 -3.64
CA ASP A 109 -18.69 -20.22 -3.31
C ASP A 109 -17.65 -21.07 -2.59
N ARG A 110 -16.40 -21.05 -3.07
CA ARG A 110 -15.29 -21.76 -2.43
C ARG A 110 -15.07 -21.29 -0.99
N ALA A 111 -15.10 -19.99 -0.74
CA ALA A 111 -14.81 -19.41 0.57
C ALA A 111 -16.00 -19.51 1.56
N TYR A 112 -17.22 -19.26 1.08
CA TYR A 112 -18.39 -19.02 1.94
C TYR A 112 -19.47 -20.11 1.89
N HIS A 113 -19.35 -21.08 0.98
CA HIS A 113 -20.26 -22.22 0.91
C HIS A 113 -19.52 -23.56 1.10
N GLU A 114 -18.52 -23.86 0.27
CA GLU A 114 -17.87 -25.18 0.26
C GLU A 114 -17.00 -25.46 1.50
N ASN A 115 -16.28 -24.44 1.99
CA ASN A 115 -15.34 -24.59 3.12
C ASN A 115 -15.93 -24.11 4.45
N VAL A 116 -17.23 -23.85 4.53
CA VAL A 116 -17.86 -23.27 5.73
C VAL A 116 -18.46 -24.34 6.61
N THR A 117 -17.99 -24.38 7.87
CA THR A 117 -18.54 -25.28 8.89
C THR A 117 -19.88 -24.78 9.45
N LEU A 118 -20.09 -23.46 9.52
CA LEU A 118 -21.24 -22.84 10.18
C LEU A 118 -21.82 -21.70 9.36
N LYS A 119 -23.15 -21.74 9.14
CA LYS A 119 -23.92 -20.68 8.47
C LYS A 119 -23.34 -20.28 7.09
N PRO A 120 -23.39 -21.20 6.09
CA PRO A 120 -22.93 -20.89 4.74
C PRO A 120 -23.77 -19.75 4.15
N GLN A 121 -23.14 -18.61 3.90
CA GLN A 121 -23.74 -17.43 3.28
C GLN A 121 -22.65 -16.46 2.81
N ILE A 122 -22.87 -15.81 1.67
CA ILE A 122 -22.00 -14.73 1.18
C ILE A 122 -22.30 -13.43 1.96
N PRO A 123 -21.28 -12.77 2.57
CA PRO A 123 -21.46 -11.48 3.22
C PRO A 123 -21.88 -10.40 2.20
N THR A 124 -22.91 -9.62 2.54
CA THR A 124 -23.46 -8.57 1.66
C THR A 124 -23.76 -7.25 2.37
N ARG A 125 -23.58 -7.18 3.70
CA ARG A 125 -23.90 -5.99 4.50
C ARG A 125 -22.61 -5.48 5.14
N GLU A 126 -22.38 -4.17 5.03
CA GLU A 126 -21.23 -3.47 5.62
C GLU A 126 -19.86 -4.01 5.18
N VAL A 127 -19.81 -4.63 3.99
CA VAL A 127 -18.58 -5.09 3.35
C VAL A 127 -18.51 -4.52 1.94
N PRO A 128 -17.36 -4.01 1.50
CA PRO A 128 -17.22 -3.45 0.16
C PRO A 128 -17.34 -4.55 -0.90
N ALA A 129 -17.91 -4.21 -2.06
CA ALA A 129 -17.94 -5.13 -3.18
C ALA A 129 -16.51 -5.38 -3.71
N LEU A 130 -16.22 -6.64 -4.06
CA LEU A 130 -14.97 -6.98 -4.72
C LEU A 130 -15.03 -6.60 -6.20
N LEU A 131 -13.96 -5.97 -6.69
CA LEU A 131 -13.76 -5.68 -8.10
C LEU A 131 -13.35 -6.94 -8.87
N THR A 132 -13.63 -6.93 -10.17
CA THR A 132 -13.16 -7.94 -11.13
C THR A 132 -12.65 -7.23 -12.38
N PRO A 133 -11.35 -7.30 -12.71
CA PRO A 133 -10.29 -8.02 -12.02
C PRO A 133 -9.72 -7.25 -10.81
N VAL A 134 -8.87 -7.92 -10.01
CA VAL A 134 -7.87 -7.30 -9.11
C VAL A 134 -6.81 -6.62 -9.97
N ARG A 135 -6.40 -5.41 -9.59
CA ARG A 135 -5.55 -4.57 -10.43
C ARG A 135 -4.41 -3.91 -9.64
N PRO A 136 -3.25 -3.66 -10.27
CA PRO A 136 -2.20 -2.87 -9.65
C PRO A 136 -2.62 -1.39 -9.52
N VAL A 137 -2.04 -0.67 -8.56
CA VAL A 137 -2.45 0.70 -8.22
C VAL A 137 -2.35 1.66 -9.41
N HIS A 138 -1.30 1.52 -10.21
CA HIS A 138 -1.03 2.41 -11.35
C HIS A 138 -2.04 2.29 -12.50
N SER A 139 -2.86 1.24 -12.51
CA SER A 139 -3.93 1.09 -13.51
C SER A 139 -5.14 2.00 -13.22
N GLU A 140 -5.29 2.46 -11.98
CA GLU A 140 -6.43 3.28 -11.52
C GLU A 140 -6.03 4.72 -11.20
N VAL A 141 -4.79 4.93 -10.73
CA VAL A 141 -4.29 6.26 -10.37
C VAL A 141 -2.85 6.45 -10.82
N ARG A 142 -2.46 7.69 -11.12
CA ARG A 142 -1.08 8.01 -11.48
C ARG A 142 -0.13 7.75 -10.31
N VAL A 143 0.87 6.90 -10.49
CA VAL A 143 1.92 6.60 -9.49
C VAL A 143 3.22 7.29 -9.91
N ASP A 144 3.95 7.85 -8.94
CA ASP A 144 5.21 8.56 -9.19
C ASP A 144 6.44 7.66 -9.05
N VAL A 145 6.41 6.71 -8.11
CA VAL A 145 7.53 5.80 -7.82
C VAL A 145 7.02 4.38 -7.57
N PHE A 146 7.75 3.38 -8.06
CA PHE A 146 7.44 1.97 -7.90
C PHE A 146 8.56 1.29 -7.12
N VAL A 147 8.23 0.62 -6.01
CA VAL A 147 9.21 -0.08 -5.17
C VAL A 147 8.86 -1.57 -5.17
N PRO A 148 9.39 -2.37 -6.09
CA PRO A 148 9.09 -3.80 -6.16
C PRO A 148 9.77 -4.60 -5.04
N GLY A 149 9.20 -5.78 -4.76
CA GLY A 149 9.57 -6.72 -3.68
C GLY A 149 8.33 -7.19 -2.91
N CYS A 150 8.38 -8.40 -2.34
CA CYS A 150 7.24 -9.00 -1.63
C CYS A 150 7.62 -9.55 -0.22
N PRO A 151 7.98 -8.68 0.74
CA PRO A 151 8.03 -7.21 0.64
C PRO A 151 9.36 -6.67 0.09
N PRO A 152 9.43 -5.40 -0.35
CA PRO A 152 10.70 -4.73 -0.61
C PRO A 152 11.55 -4.72 0.65
N SER A 153 12.87 -4.87 0.53
CA SER A 153 13.75 -4.86 1.70
C SER A 153 13.73 -3.52 2.43
N ALA A 154 13.97 -3.54 3.75
CA ALA A 154 14.09 -2.33 4.57
C ALA A 154 15.10 -1.33 4.00
N ASP A 155 16.21 -1.80 3.44
CA ASP A 155 17.22 -0.94 2.80
C ASP A 155 16.72 -0.27 1.52
N ALA A 156 15.93 -0.98 0.70
CA ALA A 156 15.30 -0.38 -0.47
C ALA A 156 14.27 0.69 -0.08
N ILE A 157 13.46 0.40 0.94
CA ILE A 157 12.47 1.35 1.48
C ILE A 157 13.19 2.58 2.04
N TRP A 158 14.26 2.39 2.82
CA TRP A 158 15.10 3.46 3.36
C TRP A 158 15.66 4.36 2.25
N TYR A 159 16.28 3.76 1.23
CA TYR A 159 16.84 4.49 0.09
C TYR A 159 15.77 5.34 -0.60
N VAL A 160 14.64 4.74 -0.95
CA VAL A 160 13.56 5.45 -1.66
C VAL A 160 13.02 6.60 -0.81
N LEU A 161 12.74 6.37 0.48
CA LEU A 161 12.21 7.40 1.36
C LEU A 161 13.19 8.56 1.55
N THR A 162 14.47 8.26 1.80
CA THR A 162 15.50 9.30 2.02
C THR A 162 15.76 10.14 0.77
N GLU A 163 15.75 9.54 -0.43
CA GLU A 163 15.80 10.28 -1.70
C GLU A 163 14.59 11.22 -1.86
N LEU A 164 13.38 10.72 -1.58
CA LEU A 164 12.15 11.52 -1.68
C LEU A 164 12.10 12.65 -0.66
N ILE A 165 12.52 12.41 0.59
CA ILE A 165 12.62 13.42 1.66
C ILE A 165 13.59 14.52 1.25
N ALA A 166 14.72 14.16 0.62
CA ALA A 166 15.70 15.11 0.11
C ALA A 166 15.28 15.79 -1.21
N GLY A 167 14.06 15.54 -1.70
CA GLY A 167 13.52 16.14 -2.93
C GLY A 167 14.11 15.60 -4.23
N ARG A 168 14.86 14.49 -4.17
CA ARG A 168 15.44 13.81 -5.34
C ARG A 168 14.46 12.80 -5.94
N VAL A 169 14.76 12.34 -7.16
CA VAL A 169 14.02 11.27 -7.82
C VAL A 169 14.79 9.96 -7.57
N PRO A 170 14.20 9.01 -6.80
CA PRO A 170 14.87 7.74 -6.55
C PRO A 170 14.98 6.89 -7.82
N ASP A 171 15.96 5.99 -7.85
CA ASP A 171 16.07 4.92 -8.85
C ASP A 171 15.84 3.54 -8.19
N PRO A 172 14.57 3.14 -7.93
CA PRO A 172 14.27 1.88 -7.27
C PRO A 172 14.88 0.64 -7.93
N PRO A 173 14.93 0.51 -9.28
CA PRO A 173 15.61 -0.61 -9.95
C PRO A 173 17.07 -0.85 -9.52
N ALA A 174 17.78 0.18 -9.04
CA ALA A 174 19.14 0.03 -8.53
C ALA A 174 19.21 -0.75 -7.21
N VAL A 175 18.12 -0.81 -6.43
CA VAL A 175 18.07 -1.39 -5.08
C VAL A 175 16.96 -2.43 -4.88
N THR A 176 16.16 -2.71 -5.91
CA THR A 176 15.02 -3.64 -5.84
C THR A 176 15.08 -4.70 -6.94
N ARG A 177 14.42 -5.83 -6.71
CA ARG A 177 14.24 -6.91 -7.70
C ARG A 177 12.87 -7.55 -7.48
N PHE A 178 12.21 -7.97 -8.56
CA PHE A 178 10.98 -8.76 -8.46
C PHE A 178 11.29 -10.17 -7.93
N GLY A 179 10.47 -10.65 -6.99
CA GLY A 179 10.59 -12.01 -6.44
C GLY A 179 11.84 -12.29 -5.58
N ALA A 180 12.52 -11.23 -5.11
CA ALA A 180 13.60 -11.32 -4.13
C ALA A 180 13.06 -11.42 -2.70
#